data_AF-A0A355GZT7-F1
#
_entry.id   AF-A0A355GZT7-F1
#
_cell.length_a   1.000
_cell.length_b   1.000
_cell.length_c   1.000
_cell.angle_alpha   90.00
_cell.angle_beta   90.00
_cell.angle_gamma   90.00
#
_symmetry.space_group_name_H-M   'P 1'
#
loop_
_entity.id
_entity.type
_entity.pdbx_description
1 polymer ?
#
loop_
_entity_poly.entity_id
_entity_poly.type
_entity_poly.pdbx_seq_one_letter_code
_entity_poly.pdbx_strand_id
1 'polypeptide(L)'
;MGAYYFLACLLPPLPSSLGEKLTVPFPDMTRMVRRHIQPSDHQLLCAQLSVVDAANWESIEQGRDYFLEGGTLNRAEMETSQNLPVFIRQFLDEKERGIRRPYIYDRLWELCYQALLAQAEEEGCRYLIDYTVWEIELRNCLAALRFRESEGNIADRAIMPGIRTFDFSGLLSRLDGQNNPLEAERILDAERLKQIFHCRGADAFSMDAILAFLASAFIYSRWERMQIPYDIQNFIYSGG
;
A
#
# COMPACT_ATOMS: atom_id res chain seq x y z
N MET A 1 1.83 5.43 -30.06
CA MET A 1 2.76 6.17 -29.18
C MET A 1 2.24 5.97 -27.76
N GLY A 2 3.11 5.62 -26.81
CA GLY A 2 2.68 5.38 -25.44
C GLY A 2 2.01 6.62 -24.85
N ALA A 3 0.82 6.43 -24.24
CA ALA A 3 -0.05 7.52 -23.81
C ALA A 3 0.64 8.48 -22.82
N TYR A 4 1.66 8.00 -22.10
CA TYR A 4 2.35 8.74 -21.04
C TYR A 4 3.83 8.95 -21.28
N TYR A 5 4.30 8.98 -22.53
CA TYR A 5 5.72 9.23 -22.85
C TYR A 5 6.30 10.45 -22.12
N PHE A 6 5.61 11.60 -22.22
CA PHE A 6 6.06 12.84 -21.58
C PHE A 6 6.14 12.70 -20.05
N LEU A 7 5.10 12.14 -19.44
CA LEU A 7 5.07 11.91 -17.99
C LEU A 7 6.19 10.97 -17.56
N ALA A 8 6.39 9.85 -18.24
CA ALA A 8 7.45 8.89 -17.93
C ALA A 8 8.86 9.52 -17.99
N CYS A 9 9.10 10.46 -18.91
CA CYS A 9 10.36 11.20 -18.97
C CYS A 9 10.51 12.28 -17.88
N LEU A 10 9.41 12.76 -17.30
CA LEU A 10 9.43 13.73 -16.19
C LEU A 10 9.59 13.05 -14.82
N LEU A 11 9.22 11.77 -14.70
CA LEU A 11 9.31 11.07 -13.43
C LEU A 11 10.78 10.96 -12.99
N PRO A 12 11.09 11.32 -11.73
CA PRO A 12 12.44 11.20 -11.21
C PRO A 12 12.85 9.72 -11.10
N PRO A 13 14.14 9.39 -11.24
CA PRO A 13 14.59 8.03 -11.00
C PRO A 13 14.35 7.64 -9.54
N LEU A 14 13.88 6.42 -9.31
CA LEU A 14 13.77 5.86 -7.97
C LEU A 14 15.14 5.39 -7.47
N PRO A 15 15.37 5.36 -6.15
CA PRO A 15 16.63 4.93 -5.58
C PRO A 15 16.96 3.47 -5.91
N SER A 16 18.24 3.11 -5.85
CA SER A 16 18.68 1.74 -6.14
C SER A 16 18.52 0.82 -4.94
N SER A 17 18.48 1.38 -3.72
CA SER A 17 18.36 0.60 -2.49
C SER A 17 17.36 1.20 -1.49
N LEU A 18 16.73 0.33 -0.70
CA LEU A 18 15.83 0.74 0.38
C LEU A 18 16.60 1.50 1.46
N GLY A 19 16.10 2.68 1.84
CA GLY A 19 16.71 3.58 2.83
C GLY A 19 17.47 4.75 2.22
N GLU A 20 17.69 4.76 0.90
CA GLU A 20 18.16 5.95 0.19
C GLU A 20 17.06 7.01 0.11
N LYS A 21 17.47 8.29 0.11
CA LYS A 21 16.55 9.42 0.00
C LYS A 21 15.94 9.52 -1.39
N LEU A 22 14.66 9.88 -1.44
CA LEU A 22 14.00 10.20 -2.69
C LEU A 22 14.49 11.57 -3.20
N THR A 23 14.76 11.68 -4.49
CA THR A 23 15.11 12.97 -5.10
C THR A 23 13.95 13.96 -5.05
N VAL A 24 12.73 13.44 -5.15
CA VAL A 24 11.48 14.19 -5.08
C VAL A 24 10.57 13.49 -4.07
N PRO A 25 9.99 14.20 -3.09
CA PRO A 25 9.06 13.61 -2.14
C PRO A 25 7.87 12.91 -2.81
N PHE A 26 7.37 11.83 -2.19
CA PHE A 26 6.20 11.11 -2.67
C PHE A 26 4.95 11.98 -2.96
N PRO A 27 4.60 12.98 -2.11
CA PRO A 27 3.48 13.89 -2.39
C PRO A 27 3.68 14.71 -3.68
N ASP A 28 4.92 15.05 -4.01
CA ASP A 28 5.23 15.82 -5.20
C ASP A 28 5.15 14.94 -6.45
N MET A 29 5.63 13.70 -6.37
CA MET A 29 5.49 12.71 -7.45
C MET A 29 4.03 12.38 -7.76
N THR A 30 3.20 12.15 -6.74
CA THR A 30 1.76 11.90 -6.93
C THR A 30 1.05 13.11 -7.54
N ARG A 31 1.42 14.32 -7.14
CA ARG A 31 0.91 15.57 -7.74
C ARG A 31 1.33 15.74 -9.20
N MET A 32 2.57 15.39 -9.54
CA MET A 32 3.05 15.38 -10.94
C MET A 32 2.22 14.41 -11.78
N VAL A 33 2.05 13.16 -11.32
CA VAL A 33 1.23 12.17 -12.04
C VAL A 33 -0.20 12.68 -12.21
N ARG A 34 -0.85 13.13 -11.13
CA ARG A 34 -2.24 13.61 -11.16
C ARG A 34 -2.47 14.75 -12.17
N ARG A 35 -1.46 15.61 -12.40
CA ARG A 35 -1.55 16.73 -13.35
C ARG A 35 -1.41 16.32 -14.82
N HIS A 36 -0.80 15.16 -15.09
CA HIS A 36 -0.38 14.78 -16.43
C HIS A 36 -1.04 13.49 -16.95
N ILE A 37 -1.80 12.77 -16.12
CA ILE A 37 -2.61 11.63 -16.57
C ILE A 37 -3.81 12.09 -17.41
N GLN A 38 -4.33 11.20 -18.25
CA GLN A 38 -5.57 11.44 -18.97
C GLN A 38 -6.76 11.41 -17.99
N PRO A 39 -7.83 12.20 -18.24
CA PRO A 39 -9.01 12.18 -17.38
C PRO A 39 -9.68 10.80 -17.26
N SER A 40 -9.60 9.96 -18.31
CA SER A 40 -10.10 8.57 -18.28
C SER A 40 -9.41 7.75 -17.20
N ASP A 41 -8.12 7.95 -16.99
CA ASP A 41 -7.30 7.11 -16.12
C ASP A 41 -7.27 7.64 -14.67
N HIS A 42 -8.05 8.70 -14.39
CA HIS A 42 -8.11 9.30 -13.07
C HIS A 42 -8.63 8.33 -12.01
N GLN A 43 -9.62 7.50 -12.36
CA GLN A 43 -10.18 6.52 -11.43
C GLN A 43 -9.15 5.45 -11.06
N LEU A 44 -8.36 4.98 -12.03
CA LEU A 44 -7.25 4.05 -11.79
C LEU A 44 -6.18 4.63 -10.86
N LEU A 45 -5.82 5.91 -11.06
CA LEU A 45 -4.90 6.59 -10.15
C LEU A 45 -5.47 6.66 -8.73
N CYS A 46 -6.73 7.05 -8.57
CA CYS A 46 -7.38 7.12 -7.27
C CYS A 46 -7.47 5.73 -6.60
N ALA A 47 -7.72 4.66 -7.37
CA ALA A 47 -7.71 3.29 -6.87
C ALA A 47 -6.34 2.89 -6.31
N GLN A 48 -5.25 3.18 -7.04
CA GLN A 48 -3.89 2.94 -6.55
C GLN A 48 -3.57 3.75 -5.29
N LEU A 49 -3.96 5.02 -5.25
CA LEU A 49 -3.72 5.91 -4.10
C LEU A 49 -4.58 5.56 -2.87
N SER A 50 -5.69 4.83 -3.06
CA SER A 50 -6.53 4.35 -1.96
C SER A 50 -5.79 3.42 -0.99
N VAL A 51 -4.73 2.74 -1.45
CA VAL A 51 -3.82 1.95 -0.60
C VAL A 51 -3.09 2.83 0.41
N VAL A 52 -2.69 4.05 0.00
CA VAL A 52 -2.07 5.04 0.88
C VAL A 52 -3.09 5.52 1.91
N ASP A 53 -4.32 5.78 1.46
CA ASP A 53 -5.39 6.25 2.35
C ASP A 53 -5.78 5.18 3.39
N ALA A 54 -5.86 3.91 3.00
CA ALA A 54 -6.11 2.80 3.92
C ALA A 54 -5.00 2.69 4.98
N ALA A 55 -3.73 2.81 4.59
CA ALA A 55 -2.59 2.77 5.51
C ALA A 55 -2.57 3.98 6.47
N ASN A 56 -2.86 5.18 5.96
CA ASN A 56 -2.97 6.39 6.77
C ASN A 56 -4.13 6.28 7.77
N TRP A 57 -5.28 5.77 7.34
CA TRP A 57 -6.46 5.59 8.19
C TRP A 57 -6.17 4.62 9.34
N GLU A 58 -5.62 3.44 9.02
CA GLU A 58 -5.20 2.45 10.02
C GLU A 58 -4.18 3.05 11.01
N SER A 59 -3.25 3.87 10.53
CA SER A 59 -2.23 4.52 11.36
C SER A 59 -2.83 5.54 12.34
N ILE A 60 -3.71 6.43 11.86
CA ILE A 60 -4.39 7.44 12.68
C ILE A 60 -5.24 6.78 13.76
N GLU A 61 -6.04 5.78 13.39
CA GLU A 61 -6.94 5.08 14.32
C GLU A 61 -6.18 4.30 15.40
N GLN A 62 -4.94 3.89 15.12
CA GLN A 62 -4.05 3.25 16.10
C GLN A 62 -3.26 4.25 16.95
N GLY A 63 -3.51 5.56 16.80
CA GLY A 63 -2.80 6.60 17.53
C GLY A 63 -1.32 6.73 17.12
N ARG A 64 -0.94 6.24 15.94
CA ARG A 64 0.42 6.39 15.43
C ARG A 64 0.54 7.76 14.79
N ASP A 65 1.59 8.51 15.12
CA ASP A 65 1.91 9.78 14.45
C ASP A 65 2.60 9.53 13.09
N TYR A 66 1.91 8.77 12.24
CA TYR A 66 2.34 8.48 10.88
C TYR A 66 1.22 8.81 9.90
N PHE A 67 1.47 9.81 9.07
CA PHE A 67 0.63 10.20 7.95
C PHE A 67 1.50 10.47 6.73
N LEU A 68 1.28 9.75 5.64
CA LEU A 68 1.96 9.96 4.37
C LEU A 68 1.07 10.76 3.42
N GLU A 69 1.48 11.98 3.10
CA GLU A 69 0.82 12.79 2.06
C GLU A 69 0.96 12.15 0.67
N GLY A 70 0.02 12.45 -0.23
CA GLY A 70 0.02 11.92 -1.61
C GLY A 70 -1.07 10.89 -1.90
N GLY A 71 -1.88 10.52 -0.90
CA GLY A 71 -3.12 9.77 -1.09
C GLY A 71 -4.21 10.55 -1.83
N THR A 72 -5.43 10.00 -1.86
CA THR A 72 -6.60 10.75 -2.35
C THR A 72 -7.08 11.77 -1.33
N LEU A 73 -6.85 11.52 -0.04
CA LEU A 73 -7.24 12.37 1.07
C LEU A 73 -6.05 13.13 1.68
N ASN A 74 -6.33 14.32 2.19
CA ASN A 74 -5.41 15.03 3.07
C ASN A 74 -5.70 14.72 4.56
N ARG A 75 -4.78 15.13 5.46
CA ARG A 75 -4.90 14.85 6.90
C ARG A 75 -6.17 15.46 7.51
N ALA A 76 -6.50 16.70 7.13
CA ALA A 76 -7.67 17.40 7.65
C ALA A 76 -8.98 16.73 7.18
N GLU A 77 -9.05 16.24 5.94
CA GLU A 77 -10.19 15.49 5.41
C GLU A 77 -10.40 14.18 6.16
N MET A 78 -9.32 13.46 6.49
CA MET A 78 -9.41 12.26 7.33
C MET A 78 -9.89 12.56 8.75
N GLU A 79 -9.31 13.58 9.40
CA GLU A 79 -9.67 13.97 10.77
C GLU A 79 -11.09 14.53 10.87
N THR A 80 -11.54 15.27 9.86
CA THR A 80 -12.91 15.82 9.80
C THR A 80 -13.94 14.85 9.20
N SER A 81 -13.51 13.66 8.77
CA SER A 81 -14.35 12.67 8.08
C SER A 81 -15.09 13.24 6.86
N GLN A 82 -14.45 14.15 6.13
CA GLN A 82 -15.00 14.77 4.93
C GLN A 82 -14.51 14.05 3.68
N ASN A 83 -15.39 13.92 2.68
CA ASN A 83 -15.08 13.34 1.36
C ASN A 83 -14.46 11.93 1.38
N LEU A 84 -14.76 11.14 2.42
CA LEU A 84 -14.20 9.80 2.57
C LEU A 84 -14.53 8.89 1.37
N PRO A 85 -13.56 8.12 0.84
CA PRO A 85 -13.80 7.07 -0.13
C PRO A 85 -14.87 6.09 0.33
N VAL A 86 -15.57 5.48 -0.63
CA VAL A 86 -16.67 4.54 -0.38
C VAL A 86 -16.25 3.43 0.59
N PHE A 87 -15.06 2.86 0.40
CA PHE A 87 -14.56 1.77 1.24
C PHE A 87 -14.35 2.17 2.71
N ILE A 88 -13.91 3.41 2.98
CA ILE A 88 -13.74 3.91 4.35
C ILE A 88 -15.10 4.15 5.00
N ARG A 89 -16.07 4.71 4.27
CA ARG A 89 -17.43 4.90 4.78
C ARG A 89 -18.09 3.56 5.14
N GLN A 90 -17.97 2.57 4.25
CA GLN A 90 -18.46 1.21 4.51
C GLN A 90 -17.78 0.59 5.74
N PHE A 91 -16.46 0.77 5.89
CA PHE A 91 -15.74 0.31 7.06
C PHE A 91 -16.26 0.94 8.36
N LEU A 92 -16.51 2.25 8.36
CA LEU A 92 -17.06 2.95 9.52
C LEU A 92 -18.46 2.45 9.89
N ASP A 93 -19.35 2.33 8.91
CA ASP A 93 -20.70 1.78 9.12
C ASP A 93 -20.66 0.36 9.70
N GLU A 94 -19.75 -0.49 9.21
CA GLU A 94 -19.57 -1.85 9.73
C GLU A 94 -18.94 -1.86 11.13
N LYS A 95 -17.99 -0.95 11.38
CA LYS A 95 -17.34 -0.79 12.70
C LYS A 95 -18.37 -0.42 13.77
N GLU A 96 -19.28 0.50 13.47
CA GLU A 96 -20.38 0.87 14.38
C GLU A 96 -21.33 -0.30 14.67
N ARG A 97 -21.58 -1.17 13.68
CA ARG A 97 -22.41 -2.38 13.82
C ARG A 97 -21.69 -3.52 14.56
N GLY A 98 -20.37 -3.43 14.74
CA GLY A 98 -19.54 -4.43 15.40
C GLY A 98 -18.94 -5.43 14.41
N ILE A 99 -17.70 -5.19 14.00
CA ILE A 99 -16.93 -6.11 13.14
C ILE A 99 -16.47 -7.32 13.96
N ARG A 100 -16.90 -8.53 13.56
CA ARG A 100 -16.47 -9.80 14.16
C ARG A 100 -15.20 -10.32 13.50
N ARG A 101 -14.11 -9.55 13.59
CA ARG A 101 -12.78 -9.95 13.14
C ARG A 101 -11.79 -9.83 14.29
N PRO A 102 -10.83 -10.76 14.43
CA PRO A 102 -9.77 -10.64 15.44
C PRO A 102 -8.88 -9.40 15.24
N TYR A 103 -8.77 -8.91 14.00
CA TYR A 103 -8.24 -7.59 13.68
C TYR A 103 -9.28 -6.82 12.88
N ILE A 104 -9.71 -5.69 13.40
CA ILE A 104 -10.77 -4.91 12.75
C ILE A 104 -10.28 -4.37 11.40
N TYR A 105 -9.02 -3.96 11.29
CA TYR A 105 -8.48 -3.36 10.07
C TYR A 105 -8.24 -4.37 8.93
N ASP A 106 -8.27 -5.69 9.17
CA ASP A 106 -8.29 -6.66 8.07
C ASP A 106 -9.49 -6.41 7.15
N ARG A 107 -10.63 -5.97 7.73
CA ARG A 107 -11.82 -5.60 6.98
C ARG A 107 -11.65 -4.31 6.17
N LEU A 108 -10.90 -3.34 6.70
CA LEU A 108 -10.57 -2.12 5.96
C LEU A 108 -9.77 -2.44 4.69
N TRP A 109 -8.75 -3.30 4.84
CA TRP A 109 -7.94 -3.75 3.71
C TRP A 109 -8.74 -4.59 2.72
N GLU A 110 -9.66 -5.44 3.19
CA GLU A 110 -10.57 -6.22 2.34
C GLU A 110 -11.41 -5.30 1.45
N LEU A 111 -12.06 -4.29 2.04
CA LEU A 111 -12.88 -3.32 1.30
C LEU A 111 -12.05 -2.48 0.32
N CYS A 112 -10.84 -2.07 0.73
CA CYS A 112 -9.92 -1.33 -0.12
C CYS A 112 -9.51 -2.14 -1.36
N TYR A 113 -9.07 -3.39 -1.16
CA TYR A 113 -8.63 -4.26 -2.26
C TYR A 113 -9.79 -4.70 -3.15
N GLN A 114 -10.98 -4.93 -2.59
CA GLN A 114 -12.17 -5.22 -3.37
C GLN A 114 -12.52 -4.06 -4.31
N ALA A 115 -12.51 -2.82 -3.82
CA ALA A 115 -12.76 -1.63 -4.64
C ALA A 115 -11.67 -1.43 -5.70
N LEU A 116 -10.40 -1.65 -5.35
CA LEU A 116 -9.27 -1.53 -6.26
C LEU A 116 -9.36 -2.56 -7.40
N LEU A 117 -9.60 -3.83 -7.08
CA LEU A 117 -9.73 -4.88 -8.09
C LEU A 117 -10.92 -4.65 -9.01
N ALA A 118 -12.08 -4.26 -8.48
CA ALA A 118 -13.24 -3.94 -9.30
C ALA A 118 -12.94 -2.83 -10.32
N GLN A 119 -12.29 -1.74 -9.88
CA GLN A 119 -11.88 -0.66 -10.77
C GLN A 119 -10.84 -1.12 -11.81
N ALA A 120 -9.88 -1.94 -11.39
CA ALA A 120 -8.83 -2.45 -12.27
C ALA A 120 -9.38 -3.38 -13.36
N GLU A 121 -10.37 -4.20 -13.03
CA GLU A 121 -11.07 -5.08 -13.98
C GLU A 121 -11.92 -4.29 -14.98
N GLU A 122 -12.66 -3.27 -14.52
CA GLU A 122 -13.49 -2.42 -15.37
C GLU A 122 -12.66 -1.67 -16.42
N GLU A 123 -11.53 -1.09 -16.01
CA GLU A 123 -10.65 -0.30 -16.86
C GLU A 123 -9.54 -1.13 -17.55
N GLY A 124 -9.48 -2.44 -17.26
CA GLY A 124 -8.52 -3.37 -17.87
C GLY A 124 -7.05 -3.16 -17.49
N CYS A 125 -6.77 -2.61 -16.31
CA CYS A 125 -5.41 -2.37 -15.83
C CYS A 125 -4.75 -3.68 -15.32
N ARG A 126 -3.83 -4.24 -16.11
CA ARG A 126 -3.21 -5.54 -15.80
C ARG A 126 -2.29 -5.49 -14.60
N TYR A 127 -1.50 -4.42 -14.48
CA TYR A 127 -0.64 -4.21 -13.32
C TYR A 127 -1.41 -4.31 -12.01
N LEU A 128 -2.53 -3.57 -11.86
CA LEU A 128 -3.31 -3.58 -10.62
C LEU A 128 -3.94 -4.93 -10.35
N ILE A 129 -4.48 -5.61 -11.37
CA ILE A 129 -5.04 -6.95 -11.21
C ILE A 129 -3.97 -7.92 -10.71
N ASP A 130 -2.84 -8.02 -11.41
CA ASP A 130 -1.82 -9.03 -11.12
C ASP A 130 -1.09 -8.74 -9.80
N TYR A 131 -0.74 -7.49 -9.54
CA TYR A 131 -0.01 -7.10 -8.32
C TYR A 131 -0.92 -7.15 -7.08
N THR A 132 -2.15 -6.65 -7.15
CA THR A 132 -3.04 -6.65 -5.97
C THR A 132 -3.42 -8.07 -5.57
N VAL A 133 -3.70 -8.96 -6.53
CA VAL A 133 -3.96 -10.38 -6.22
C VAL A 133 -2.76 -11.03 -5.54
N TRP A 134 -1.54 -10.72 -5.99
CA TRP A 134 -0.32 -11.21 -5.35
C TRP A 134 -0.12 -10.64 -3.93
N GLU A 135 -0.35 -9.34 -3.72
CA GLU A 135 -0.16 -8.69 -2.41
C GLU A 135 -1.19 -9.18 -1.38
N ILE A 136 -2.44 -9.42 -1.80
CA ILE A 136 -3.48 -10.03 -0.94
C ILE A 136 -3.02 -11.39 -0.45
N GLU A 137 -2.54 -12.25 -1.35
CA GLU A 137 -2.13 -13.61 -1.01
C GLU A 137 -0.87 -13.61 -0.14
N LEU A 138 0.09 -12.70 -0.40
CA LEU A 138 1.23 -12.49 0.49
C LEU A 138 0.77 -12.11 1.90
N ARG A 139 -0.17 -11.16 2.04
CA ARG A 139 -0.70 -10.74 3.34
C ARG A 139 -1.44 -11.87 4.05
N ASN A 140 -2.25 -12.66 3.33
CA ASN A 140 -2.92 -13.84 3.88
C ASN A 140 -1.90 -14.86 4.41
N CYS A 141 -0.83 -15.14 3.65
CA CYS A 141 0.24 -16.05 4.09
C CYS A 141 0.98 -15.53 5.32
N LEU A 142 1.33 -14.23 5.36
CA LEU A 142 1.99 -13.63 6.52
C LEU A 142 1.09 -13.61 7.75
N ALA A 143 -0.20 -13.32 7.59
CA ALA A 143 -1.19 -13.40 8.66
C ALA A 143 -1.28 -14.83 9.21
N ALA A 144 -1.36 -15.83 8.32
CA ALA A 144 -1.38 -17.24 8.71
C ALA A 144 -0.12 -17.67 9.49
N LEU A 145 1.06 -17.19 9.09
CA LEU A 145 2.31 -17.47 9.82
C LEU A 145 2.31 -16.86 11.22
N ARG A 146 1.98 -15.56 11.34
CA ARG A 146 1.91 -14.87 12.63
C ARG A 146 0.88 -15.48 13.58
N PHE A 147 -0.16 -16.10 13.02
CA PHE A 147 -1.25 -16.69 13.80
C PHE A 147 -1.06 -18.18 14.13
N ARG A 148 -0.12 -18.89 13.49
CA ARG A 148 0.25 -20.26 13.89
C ARG A 148 0.76 -20.34 15.35
N GLU A 149 1.16 -19.19 15.90
CA GLU A 149 1.59 -19.05 17.30
C GLU A 149 0.43 -18.79 18.28
N SER A 150 -0.80 -18.58 17.81
CA SER A 150 -1.98 -18.27 18.63
C SER A 150 -3.15 -19.23 18.37
N GLU A 151 -3.83 -19.69 19.43
CA GLU A 151 -4.95 -20.65 19.39
C GLU A 151 -6.24 -20.06 18.76
N GLY A 152 -6.25 -19.72 17.48
CA GLY A 152 -7.50 -19.35 16.80
C GLY A 152 -7.55 -19.73 15.32
N ASN A 153 -8.66 -19.41 14.69
CA ASN A 153 -8.92 -19.76 13.30
C ASN A 153 -8.21 -18.81 12.33
N ILE A 154 -7.26 -19.33 11.57
CA ILE A 154 -6.48 -18.59 10.54
C ILE A 154 -7.41 -17.95 9.49
N ALA A 155 -8.54 -18.59 9.18
CA ALA A 155 -9.50 -18.08 8.19
C ALA A 155 -10.09 -16.72 8.61
N ASP A 156 -10.15 -16.42 9.91
CA ASP A 156 -10.76 -15.19 10.40
C ASP A 156 -9.86 -13.95 10.21
N ARG A 157 -8.57 -14.15 9.93
CA ARG A 157 -7.55 -13.12 9.63
C ARG A 157 -7.27 -12.94 8.14
N ALA A 158 -7.85 -13.78 7.28
CA ALA A 158 -7.67 -13.64 5.84
C ALA A 158 -8.40 -12.39 5.34
N ILE A 159 -7.69 -11.56 4.58
CA ILE A 159 -8.21 -10.32 4.00
C ILE A 159 -9.20 -10.67 2.89
N MET A 160 -8.75 -11.44 1.90
CA MET A 160 -9.60 -12.03 0.85
C MET A 160 -9.03 -13.41 0.48
N PRO A 161 -9.55 -14.51 1.05
CA PRO A 161 -9.00 -15.83 0.80
C PRO A 161 -9.40 -16.37 -0.59
N GLY A 162 -8.47 -17.06 -1.26
CA GLY A 162 -8.80 -17.94 -2.39
C GLY A 162 -8.93 -17.25 -3.74
N ILE A 163 -8.26 -16.11 -3.96
CA ILE A 163 -8.26 -15.46 -5.27
C ILE A 163 -7.31 -16.20 -6.21
N ARG A 164 -6.09 -16.51 -5.73
CA ARG A 164 -5.09 -17.26 -6.51
C ARG A 164 -4.05 -17.89 -5.59
N THR A 165 -3.53 -19.05 -5.94
CA THR A 165 -2.44 -19.68 -5.16
C THR A 165 -1.07 -19.24 -5.69
N PHE A 166 -0.22 -18.76 -4.79
CA PHE A 166 1.19 -18.48 -5.06
C PHE A 166 2.09 -19.28 -4.11
N ASP A 167 3.27 -19.66 -4.59
CA ASP A 167 4.27 -20.31 -3.74
C ASP A 167 5.20 -19.27 -3.12
N PHE A 168 5.02 -19.04 -1.82
CA PHE A 168 5.87 -18.15 -1.03
C PHE A 168 6.92 -18.90 -0.19
N SER A 169 7.06 -20.22 -0.32
CA SER A 169 7.96 -21.04 0.53
C SER A 169 9.40 -20.51 0.59
N GLY A 170 9.94 -20.08 -0.56
CA GLY A 170 11.27 -19.46 -0.64
C GLY A 170 11.37 -18.11 0.07
N LEU A 171 10.31 -17.29 0.06
CA LEU A 171 10.27 -16.03 0.80
C LEU A 171 10.14 -16.29 2.30
N LEU A 172 9.22 -17.18 2.70
CA LEU A 172 8.97 -17.48 4.10
C LEU A 172 10.19 -18.07 4.80
N SER A 173 10.93 -18.96 4.13
CA SER A 173 12.19 -19.51 4.68
C SER A 173 13.26 -18.43 4.91
N ARG A 174 13.33 -17.40 4.06
CA ARG A 174 14.26 -16.27 4.24
C ARG A 174 13.85 -15.38 5.42
N LEU A 175 12.56 -15.25 5.69
CA LEU A 175 12.02 -14.46 6.80
C LEU A 175 12.21 -15.16 8.14
N ASP A 176 12.00 -16.47 8.19
CA ASP A 176 12.17 -17.29 9.41
C ASP A 176 13.61 -17.25 9.94
N GLY A 177 14.60 -17.06 9.04
CA GLY A 177 16.00 -16.88 9.41
C GLY A 177 16.38 -15.50 9.98
N GLN A 178 15.45 -14.53 10.06
CA GLN A 178 15.77 -13.17 10.54
C GLN A 178 15.34 -12.95 11.99
N ASN A 179 16.32 -12.63 12.85
CA ASN A 179 16.06 -12.22 14.23
C ASN A 179 15.74 -10.72 14.37
N ASN A 180 15.96 -9.92 13.32
CA ASN A 180 15.71 -8.50 13.31
C ASN A 180 14.41 -8.18 12.53
N PRO A 181 13.35 -7.68 13.20
CA PRO A 181 12.09 -7.32 12.54
C PRO A 181 12.25 -6.33 11.38
N LEU A 182 13.20 -5.38 11.51
CA LEU A 182 13.45 -4.40 10.45
C LEU A 182 14.06 -5.07 9.21
N GLU A 183 14.93 -6.06 9.39
CA GLU A 183 15.53 -6.79 8.27
C GLU A 183 14.49 -7.70 7.59
N ALA A 184 13.58 -8.31 8.36
CA ALA A 184 12.46 -9.05 7.81
C ALA A 184 11.56 -8.17 6.93
N GLU A 185 11.20 -6.96 7.39
CA GLU A 185 10.45 -5.99 6.58
C GLU A 185 11.23 -5.53 5.34
N ARG A 186 12.56 -5.39 5.43
CA ARG A 186 13.43 -5.06 4.29
C ARG A 186 13.38 -6.14 3.21
N ILE A 187 13.43 -7.40 3.60
CA ILE A 187 13.30 -8.55 2.69
C ILE A 187 11.93 -8.56 2.03
N LEU A 188 10.86 -8.33 2.80
CA LEU A 188 9.49 -8.27 2.27
C LEU A 188 9.35 -7.18 1.20
N ASP A 189 9.83 -5.98 1.48
CA ASP A 189 9.72 -4.86 0.54
C ASP A 189 10.61 -4.99 -0.68
N ALA A 190 11.78 -5.63 -0.54
CA ALA A 190 12.59 -5.99 -1.69
C ALA A 190 11.85 -6.97 -2.63
N GLU A 191 11.10 -7.94 -2.08
CA GLU A 191 10.25 -8.81 -2.89
C GLU A 191 9.05 -8.08 -3.50
N ARG A 192 8.41 -7.16 -2.76
CA ARG A 192 7.35 -6.31 -3.33
C ARG A 192 7.86 -5.52 -4.53
N LEU A 193 9.02 -4.88 -4.43
CA LEU A 193 9.62 -4.13 -5.54
C LEU A 193 9.90 -5.02 -6.76
N LYS A 194 10.38 -6.25 -6.56
CA LYS A 194 10.55 -7.22 -7.64
C LYS A 194 9.21 -7.57 -8.29
N GLN A 195 8.18 -7.84 -7.48
CA GLN A 195 6.87 -8.18 -8.03
C GLN A 195 6.25 -7.00 -8.78
N ILE A 196 6.36 -5.77 -8.25
CA ILE A 196 5.91 -4.56 -8.96
C ILE A 196 6.60 -4.47 -10.33
N PHE A 197 7.91 -4.70 -10.39
CA PHE A 197 8.65 -4.71 -11.64
C PHE A 197 8.16 -5.79 -12.61
N HIS A 198 7.83 -7.00 -12.13
CA HIS A 198 7.29 -8.07 -12.96
C HIS A 198 5.88 -7.78 -13.48
N CYS A 199 5.02 -7.17 -12.66
CA CYS A 199 3.64 -6.86 -13.02
C CYS A 199 3.48 -5.61 -13.89
N ARG A 200 4.47 -4.71 -13.95
CA ARG A 200 4.35 -3.42 -14.68
C ARG A 200 4.13 -3.53 -16.20
N GLY A 201 4.36 -4.71 -16.78
CA GLY A 201 4.32 -4.94 -18.22
C GLY A 201 5.55 -4.44 -18.98
N ALA A 202 5.51 -4.59 -20.31
CA ALA A 202 6.63 -4.25 -21.21
C ALA A 202 6.64 -2.78 -21.66
N ASP A 203 5.49 -2.12 -21.67
CA ASP A 203 5.36 -0.73 -22.11
C ASP A 203 5.62 0.24 -20.94
N ALA A 204 6.82 0.84 -20.94
CA ALA A 204 7.22 1.83 -19.94
C ALA A 204 6.42 3.15 -19.97
N PHE A 205 5.59 3.34 -20.99
CA PHE A 205 4.78 4.55 -21.19
C PHE A 205 3.27 4.30 -21.00
N SER A 206 2.92 3.12 -20.47
CA SER A 206 1.55 2.72 -20.16
C SER A 206 1.11 3.22 -18.79
N MET A 207 -0.21 3.25 -18.53
CA MET A 207 -0.74 3.56 -17.21
C MET A 207 -0.24 2.56 -16.16
N ASP A 208 -0.15 1.28 -16.53
CA ASP A 208 0.42 0.21 -15.71
C ASP A 208 1.83 0.56 -15.20
N ALA A 209 2.70 1.09 -16.07
CA ALA A 209 4.04 1.53 -15.69
C ALA A 209 4.02 2.75 -14.75
N ILE A 210 3.12 3.70 -14.96
CA ILE A 210 2.96 4.87 -14.09
C ILE A 210 2.47 4.46 -12.69
N LEU A 211 1.51 3.54 -12.61
CA LEU A 211 1.00 3.03 -11.34
C LEU A 211 2.06 2.18 -10.61
N ALA A 212 2.78 1.33 -11.32
CA ALA A 212 3.91 0.57 -10.78
C ALA A 212 5.02 1.48 -10.24
N PHE A 213 5.29 2.60 -10.93
CA PHE A 213 6.20 3.61 -10.43
C PHE A 213 5.72 4.19 -9.10
N LEU A 214 4.45 4.59 -8.99
CA LEU A 214 3.90 5.15 -7.75
C LEU A 214 3.90 4.13 -6.60
N ALA A 215 3.57 2.87 -6.86
CA ALA A 215 3.65 1.81 -5.86
C ALA A 215 5.09 1.60 -5.35
N SER A 216 6.07 1.65 -6.25
CA SER A 216 7.49 1.56 -5.88
C SER A 216 7.91 2.78 -5.06
N ALA A 217 7.55 3.99 -5.51
CA ALA A 217 7.84 5.23 -4.83
C ALA A 217 7.27 5.29 -3.41
N PHE A 218 6.07 4.74 -3.21
CA PHE A 218 5.44 4.58 -1.90
C PHE A 218 6.32 3.75 -0.96
N ILE A 219 6.83 2.59 -1.41
CA ILE A 219 7.74 1.75 -0.62
C ILE A 219 9.01 2.53 -0.26
N TYR A 220 9.68 3.17 -1.21
CA TYR A 220 10.89 3.96 -0.93
C TYR A 220 10.62 5.10 0.07
N SER A 221 9.50 5.80 -0.07
CA SER A 221 9.13 6.90 0.84
C SER A 221 8.95 6.44 2.28
N ARG A 222 8.45 5.22 2.48
CA ARG A 222 8.34 4.61 3.80
C ARG A 222 9.71 4.35 4.41
N TRP A 223 10.66 3.83 3.64
CA TRP A 223 12.02 3.57 4.11
C TRP A 223 12.82 4.85 4.37
N GLU A 224 12.67 5.88 3.53
CA GLU A 224 13.28 7.18 3.77
C GLU A 224 12.84 7.76 5.13
N ARG A 225 11.55 7.63 5.47
CA ARG A 225 11.04 8.09 6.76
C ARG A 225 11.53 7.28 7.95
N MET A 226 11.75 5.97 7.79
CA MET A 226 12.32 5.13 8.85
C MET A 226 13.78 5.49 9.18
N GLN A 227 14.47 6.22 8.30
CA GLN A 227 15.82 6.74 8.54
C GLN A 227 15.82 8.10 9.26
N ILE A 228 14.65 8.73 9.44
CA ILE A 228 14.55 9.99 10.19
C ILE A 228 14.78 9.66 11.67
N PRO A 229 15.74 10.32 12.35
CA PRO A 229 15.97 10.10 13.77
C PRO A 229 14.68 10.31 14.56
N TYR A 230 14.32 9.33 15.39
CA TYR A 230 13.17 9.45 16.28
C TYR A 230 13.48 10.54 17.31
N ASP A 231 12.64 11.57 17.39
CA ASP A 231 12.85 12.65 18.35
C ASP A 231 12.42 12.19 19.75
N ILE A 232 13.39 11.69 20.52
CA ILE A 232 13.21 11.23 21.90
C ILE A 232 12.63 12.36 22.78
N GLN A 233 12.81 13.63 22.41
CA GLN A 233 12.29 14.75 23.19
C GLN A 233 10.76 14.80 23.18
N ASN A 234 10.10 14.45 22.07
CA ASN A 234 8.64 14.43 22.03
C ASN A 234 8.03 13.36 22.96
N PHE A 235 8.71 12.24 23.19
CA PHE A 235 8.21 11.17 24.06
C PHE A 235 8.25 11.54 25.55
N ILE A 236 9.27 12.27 25.99
CA ILE A 236 9.43 12.63 27.43
C ILE A 236 8.41 13.68 27.86
N TYR A 237 7.96 14.54 26.94
CA TYR A 237 7.03 15.64 27.26
C TYR A 237 5.56 15.37 26.90
N SER A 238 5.25 14.31 26.15
CA SER A 238 3.87 13.92 25.81
C SER A 238 3.31 12.75 26.64
N GLY A 239 4.07 12.25 27.63
CA GLY A 239 3.59 11.28 28.61
C GLY A 239 3.11 11.97 29.89
N GLY A 240 1.85 12.41 29.90
CA GLY A 240 1.13 12.93 31.08
C GLY A 240 -0.28 12.40 31.12
#